data_AF-A0A7C6YV41-F1
#
_entry.id   AF-A0A7C6YV41-F1
#
_cell.length_a   1.000
_cell.length_b   1.000
_cell.length_c   1.000
_cell.angle_alpha   90.00
_cell.angle_beta   90.00
_cell.angle_gamma   90.00
#
_symmetry.space_group_name_H-M   'P 1'
#
loop_
_entity.id
_entity.type
_entity.pdbx_description
1 polymer ?
#
loop_
_entity_poly.entity_id
_entity_poly.type
_entity_poly.pdbx_seq_one_letter_code
_entity_poly.pdbx_strand_id
1 'polypeptide(L)'
;MMRLEQGRISSIQLVMLIIGYIFGTSLILNPGRMAGHDAWLTVLAGLTEGLIFVFIITALGTRFKGKNLIEINDLIFGSYLGKVVSLVYLWYFLHLASMVLRSYGDFFTDTIY
;
A
#
# COMPACT_ATOMS: atom_id res chain seq x y z
N MET A 1 -33.99 10.44 -3.52
CA MET A 1 -32.77 10.60 -4.33
C MET A 1 -31.58 10.49 -3.37
N MET A 2 -30.88 9.34 -3.32
CA MET A 2 -29.72 9.16 -2.44
C MET A 2 -28.58 10.01 -2.97
N ARG A 3 -28.17 11.03 -2.20
CA ARG A 3 -26.92 11.76 -2.45
C ARG A 3 -25.79 10.82 -2.05
N LEU A 4 -24.98 10.38 -3.01
CA LEU A 4 -23.69 9.76 -2.71
C LEU A 4 -22.91 10.76 -1.84
N GLU A 5 -22.49 10.36 -0.65
CA GLU A 5 -21.54 11.14 0.15
C GLU A 5 -20.37 11.54 -0.77
N GLN A 6 -19.79 12.73 -0.60
CA GLN A 6 -18.80 13.29 -1.54
C GLN A 6 -17.46 12.51 -1.63
N GLY A 7 -17.41 11.23 -1.26
CA GLY A 7 -16.25 10.35 -1.39
C GLY A 7 -15.05 10.81 -0.57
N ARG A 8 -15.28 11.66 0.45
CA ARG A 8 -14.23 12.21 1.31
C ARG A 8 -14.24 11.46 2.63
N ILE A 9 -13.08 10.93 2.98
CA ILE A 9 -12.82 10.34 4.31
C ILE A 9 -12.20 11.39 5.21
N SER A 10 -12.56 11.38 6.49
CA SER A 10 -11.90 12.16 7.53
C SER A 10 -10.48 11.65 7.78
N SER A 11 -9.63 12.50 8.37
CA SER A 11 -8.24 12.11 8.70
C SER A 11 -8.18 10.87 9.60
N ILE A 12 -9.11 10.74 10.55
CA ILE A 12 -9.15 9.57 11.44
C ILE A 12 -9.58 8.30 10.69
N GLN A 13 -10.52 8.39 9.74
CA GLN A 13 -10.90 7.26 8.89
C GLN A 13 -9.73 6.82 8.00
N LEU A 14 -8.96 7.76 7.45
CA LEU A 14 -7.75 7.44 6.69
C LEU A 14 -6.71 6.72 7.56
N VAL A 15 -6.46 7.22 8.78
CA VAL A 15 -5.53 6.58 9.72
C VAL A 15 -6.01 5.17 10.06
N MET A 16 -7.29 4.97 10.34
CA MET A 16 -7.86 3.65 10.61
C MET A 16 -7.70 2.70 9.42
N LEU A 17 -7.92 3.17 8.19
CA LEU A 17 -7.72 2.36 6.98
C LEU A 17 -6.26 1.94 6.80
N ILE A 18 -5.31 2.86 7.01
CA ILE A 18 -3.88 2.56 6.91
C ILE A 18 -3.46 1.55 7.97
N ILE A 19 -3.88 1.74 9.23
CA ILE A 19 -3.60 0.80 10.31
C ILE A 19 -4.18 -0.57 9.98
N GLY A 20 -5.47 -0.65 9.61
CA GLY A 20 -6.12 -1.92 9.26
C GLY A 20 -5.40 -2.65 8.12
N TYR A 21 -4.97 -1.90 7.09
CA TYR A 21 -4.20 -2.47 5.97
C TYR A 21 -2.85 -3.05 6.41
N ILE A 22 -2.08 -2.32 7.23
CA ILE A 22 -0.75 -2.76 7.70
C ILE A 22 -0.87 -4.01 8.59
N PHE A 23 -1.85 -4.02 9.48
CA PHE A 23 -2.03 -5.14 10.41
C PHE A 23 -2.54 -6.41 9.72
N GLY A 24 -3.36 -6.28 8.66
CA GLY A 24 -3.99 -7.44 8.00
C GLY A 24 -2.99 -8.54 7.61
N THR A 25 -1.95 -8.19 6.85
CA THR A 25 -0.95 -9.15 6.36
C THR A 25 0.12 -9.48 7.38
N SER A 26 0.50 -8.52 8.23
CA SER A 26 1.55 -8.69 9.25
C SER A 26 1.19 -9.71 10.33
N LEU A 27 -0.10 -9.95 10.55
CA LEU A 27 -0.59 -10.98 11.48
C LEU A 27 -0.35 -12.40 10.95
N ILE A 28 -0.34 -12.58 9.63
CA ILE A 28 -0.15 -13.89 8.97
C ILE A 28 1.33 -14.13 8.70
N LEU A 29 1.99 -13.13 8.12
CA LEU A 29 3.39 -13.20 7.72
C LEU A 29 4.22 -12.51 8.81
N ASN A 30 4.76 -13.29 9.75
CA ASN A 30 5.67 -12.75 10.76
C ASN A 30 6.95 -12.20 10.08
N PRO A 31 7.09 -10.87 9.89
CA PRO A 31 8.15 -10.30 9.06
C PRO A 31 9.52 -10.38 9.73
N GLY A 32 9.55 -10.47 11.06
CA GLY A 32 10.76 -10.60 11.86
C GLY A 32 11.20 -12.03 12.11
N ARG A 33 10.48 -13.04 11.59
CA ARG A 33 10.72 -14.46 11.90
C ARG A 33 12.17 -14.88 11.66
N MET A 34 12.80 -14.37 10.60
CA MET A 34 14.19 -14.71 10.27
C MET A 34 15.22 -13.99 11.14
N ALA A 35 14.87 -12.85 11.72
CA ALA A 35 15.76 -12.04 12.55
C ALA A 35 15.79 -12.51 14.03
N GLY A 36 14.90 -13.43 14.42
CA GLY A 36 14.88 -14.00 15.77
C GLY A 36 14.78 -12.92 16.85
N HIS A 37 15.79 -12.85 17.72
CA HIS A 37 15.86 -11.86 18.79
C HIS A 37 15.93 -10.40 18.29
N ASP A 38 16.46 -10.19 17.07
CA ASP A 38 16.65 -8.86 16.50
C ASP A 38 15.49 -8.41 15.59
N ALA A 39 14.34 -9.11 15.68
CA ALA A 39 13.13 -8.78 14.94
C ALA A 39 12.68 -7.32 15.15
N TRP A 40 12.88 -6.77 16.34
CA TRP A 40 12.53 -5.38 16.66
C TRP A 40 13.33 -4.35 15.82
N LEU A 41 14.61 -4.64 15.51
CA LEU A 41 15.41 -3.80 14.61
C LEU A 41 14.88 -3.83 13.17
N THR A 42 14.38 -5.00 12.74
CA THR A 42 13.77 -5.15 11.41
C THR A 42 12.50 -4.31 11.29
N VAL A 43 11.70 -4.24 12.37
CA VAL A 43 10.51 -3.37 12.42
C VAL A 43 10.89 -1.89 12.35
N LEU A 44 11.93 -1.46 13.06
CA LEU A 44 12.41 -0.07 13.00
C LEU A 44 12.98 0.31 11.62
N ALA A 45 13.66 -0.63 10.95
CA ALA A 45 14.12 -0.44 9.58
C ALA A 45 12.92 -0.26 8.62
N GLY A 46 11.91 -1.13 8.73
CA GLY A 46 10.67 -1.02 7.94
C GLY A 46 9.90 0.28 8.21
N LEU A 47 9.88 0.76 9.45
CA LEU A 47 9.30 2.06 9.79
C LEU A 47 10.04 3.20 9.07
N THR A 48 11.38 3.15 9.07
CA THR A 48 12.21 4.17 8.42
C THR A 48 11.95 4.21 6.91
N GLU A 49 11.89 3.05 6.26
CA GLU A 49 11.52 2.94 4.84
C GLU A 49 10.10 3.47 4.59
N GLY A 50 9.12 3.08 5.43
CA GLY A 50 7.75 3.56 5.33
C GLY A 50 7.62 5.08 5.41
N LEU A 51 8.38 5.73 6.31
CA LEU A 51 8.40 7.19 6.43
C LEU A 51 8.93 7.87 5.17
N ILE A 52 9.93 7.29 4.50
CA ILE A 52 10.45 7.80 3.22
C ILE A 52 9.34 7.77 2.16
N PHE A 53 8.60 6.67 2.04
CA PHE A 53 7.49 6.57 1.08
C PHE A 53 6.33 7.51 1.42
N VAL A 54 5.96 7.64 2.69
CA VAL A 54 4.91 8.59 3.13
C VAL A 54 5.30 10.02 2.77
N PHE A 55 6.57 10.39 2.95
CA PHE A 55 7.06 11.71 2.56
C PHE A 55 6.94 11.92 1.05
N ILE A 56 7.37 10.96 0.22
CA ILE A 56 7.29 11.04 -1.25
C ILE A 56 5.83 11.18 -1.71
N ILE A 57 4.93 10.33 -1.22
CA ILE A 57 3.51 10.33 -1.62
C ILE A 57 2.84 11.65 -1.21
N THR A 58 3.14 12.15 -0.01
CA THR A 58 2.62 13.43 0.47
C THR A 58 3.15 14.61 -0.34
N ALA A 59 4.44 14.61 -0.67
CA ALA A 59 5.05 15.62 -1.52
C ALA A 59 4.44 15.64 -2.94
N LEU A 60 4.19 14.46 -3.52
CA LEU A 60 3.52 14.35 -4.81
C LEU A 60 2.06 14.84 -4.74
N GLY A 61 1.29 14.42 -3.73
CA GLY A 61 -0.11 14.83 -3.57
C GLY A 61 -0.29 16.32 -3.31
N THR A 62 0.66 16.96 -2.63
CA THR A 62 0.64 18.42 -2.39
C THR A 62 1.09 19.22 -3.62
N ARG A 63 2.07 18.70 -4.39
CA ARG A 63 2.57 19.32 -5.62
C ARG A 63 1.58 19.20 -6.79
N PHE A 64 0.93 18.05 -6.93
CA PHE A 64 -0.01 17.74 -8.02
C PHE A 64 -1.44 17.61 -7.50
N LYS A 65 -1.98 18.71 -6.96
CA LYS A 65 -3.29 18.72 -6.30
C LYS A 65 -4.40 18.20 -7.23
N GLY A 66 -5.18 17.25 -6.73
CA GLY A 66 -6.34 16.68 -7.43
C GLY A 66 -5.99 15.67 -8.53
N LYS A 67 -4.71 15.31 -8.69
CA LYS A 67 -4.26 14.28 -9.63
C LYS A 67 -3.94 12.99 -8.89
N ASN A 68 -4.31 11.86 -9.50
CA ASN A 68 -3.86 10.55 -9.06
C ASN A 68 -2.47 10.20 -9.65
N LEU A 69 -1.86 9.10 -9.20
CA LEU A 69 -0.51 8.74 -9.61
C LEU A 69 -0.38 8.44 -11.12
N ILE A 70 -1.41 7.89 -11.76
CA ILE A 70 -1.42 7.63 -13.21
C ILE A 70 -1.38 8.96 -13.97
N GLU A 71 -2.20 9.92 -13.56
CA GLU A 71 -2.21 11.26 -14.16
C GLU A 71 -0.90 12.02 -13.92
N ILE A 72 -0.26 11.82 -12.76
CA ILE A 72 1.05 12.38 -12.45
C ILE A 72 2.12 11.76 -13.37
N ASN A 73 2.09 10.45 -13.57
CA ASN A 73 3.02 9.76 -14.46
C ASN A 73 2.90 10.25 -15.91
N ASP A 74 1.67 10.39 -16.42
CA ASP A 74 1.43 10.93 -17.77
C ASP A 74 1.91 12.38 -17.90
N LEU A 75 1.76 13.19 -16.85
CA LEU A 75 2.22 14.58 -16.83
C LEU A 75 3.75 14.71 -16.83
N ILE A 76 4.45 13.83 -16.11
CA ILE A 76 5.91 13.91 -15.94
C ILE A 76 6.64 13.21 -17.08
N PHE A 77 6.22 12.00 -17.46
CA PHE A 77 6.91 11.15 -18.43
C PHE A 77 6.30 11.24 -19.85
N GLY A 78 5.18 11.93 -20.00
CA GLY A 78 4.43 12.01 -21.25
C GLY A 78 3.53 10.80 -21.49
N SER A 79 2.71 10.87 -22.53
CA SER A 79 1.59 9.94 -22.79
C SER A 79 1.98 8.51 -23.17
N TYR A 80 3.24 8.26 -23.54
CA TYR A 80 3.74 6.92 -23.89
C TYR A 80 4.46 6.28 -22.71
N LEU A 81 5.52 6.92 -22.21
CA LEU A 81 6.29 6.39 -21.07
C LEU A 81 5.48 6.42 -19.77
N GLY A 82 4.66 7.45 -19.54
CA GLY A 82 3.77 7.54 -18.37
C GLY A 82 2.78 6.38 -18.29
N LYS A 83 2.25 5.93 -19.43
CA LYS A 83 1.40 4.74 -19.51
C LYS A 83 2.16 3.46 -19.20
N VAL A 84 3.38 3.29 -19.71
CA VAL A 84 4.20 2.11 -19.39
C VAL A 84 4.48 2.04 -17.89
N VAL A 85 4.90 3.15 -17.28
CA VAL A 85 5.13 3.23 -15.82
C VAL A 85 3.85 2.93 -15.04
N SER A 86 2.72 3.49 -15.47
CA SER A 86 1.43 3.25 -14.83
C SER A 86 0.95 1.81 -14.98
N LEU A 87 1.24 1.14 -16.10
CA LEU A 87 0.94 -0.28 -16.30
C LEU A 87 1.78 -1.17 -15.37
N VAL A 88 3.08 -0.88 -15.22
CA VAL A 88 3.94 -1.60 -14.26
C VAL A 88 3.43 -1.41 -12.84
N TYR A 89 3.03 -0.18 -12.49
CA TYR A 89 2.41 0.11 -11.20
C TYR A 89 1.13 -0.71 -10.98
N LEU A 90 0.20 -0.72 -11.93
CA LEU A 90 -1.04 -1.51 -11.82
C LEU A 90 -0.77 -3.02 -11.73
N TRP A 91 0.16 -3.52 -12.54
CA TRP A 91 0.57 -4.92 -12.50
C TRP A 91 1.15 -5.31 -11.14
N TYR A 92 1.98 -4.45 -10.54
CA TYR A 92 2.51 -4.66 -9.20
C TYR A 92 1.39 -4.81 -8.15
N PHE A 93 0.37 -3.94 -8.18
CA PHE A 93 -0.78 -4.06 -7.27
C PHE A 93 -1.58 -5.33 -7.47
N LEU A 94 -1.81 -5.75 -8.71
CA LEU A 94 -2.50 -7.01 -9.02
C LEU A 94 -1.71 -8.23 -8.52
N HIS A 95 -0.39 -8.22 -8.73
CA HIS A 95 0.50 -9.27 -8.26
C HIS A 95 0.50 -9.32 -6.72
N LEU A 96 0.63 -8.17 -6.06
CA LEU A 96 0.61 -8.06 -4.60
C LEU A 96 -0.73 -8.57 -4.03
N ALA A 97 -1.87 -8.17 -4.61
CA ALA A 97 -3.18 -8.64 -4.19
C ALA A 97 -3.32 -10.17 -4.32
N SER A 98 -2.77 -10.74 -5.40
CA SER A 98 -2.76 -12.20 -5.61
C SER A 98 -1.91 -12.92 -4.57
N MET A 99 -0.75 -12.36 -4.22
CA MET A 99 0.11 -12.91 -3.17
C MET A 99 -0.55 -12.85 -1.78
N VAL A 100 -1.22 -11.74 -1.47
CA VAL A 100 -1.99 -11.60 -0.23
C VAL A 100 -3.11 -12.65 -0.19
N LEU A 101 -3.90 -12.77 -1.25
CA LEU A 101 -4.99 -13.75 -1.33
C LEU A 101 -4.49 -15.18 -1.11
N ARG A 102 -3.36 -15.55 -1.73
CA ARG A 102 -2.72 -16.84 -1.51
C ARG A 102 -2.29 -17.03 -0.05
N SER A 103 -1.66 -16.03 0.55
CA SER A 103 -1.21 -16.09 1.96
C SER A 103 -2.37 -16.35 2.93
N TYR A 104 -3.54 -15.73 2.67
CA TYR A 104 -4.76 -16.04 3.41
C TYR A 104 -5.27 -17.47 3.14
N GLY A 105 -5.25 -17.93 1.89
CA GLY A 105 -5.65 -19.30 1.53
C GLY A 105 -4.80 -20.37 2.21
N ASP A 106 -3.48 -20.17 2.23
CA ASP A 106 -2.53 -21.05 2.92
C ASP A 106 -2.81 -21.03 4.44
N PHE A 107 -3.00 -19.85 5.04
CA PHE A 107 -3.35 -19.72 6.46
C PHE A 107 -4.63 -20.48 6.84
N PHE A 108 -5.69 -20.37 6.03
CA PHE A 108 -6.94 -21.08 6.28
C PHE A 108 -6.78 -22.60 6.17
N THR A 109 -5.99 -23.06 5.20
CA THR A 109 -5.75 -24.50 5.01
C THR A 109 -4.90 -25.07 6.14
N ASP A 110 -3.84 -24.38 6.55
CA ASP A 110 -2.91 -24.87 7.57
C ASP A 110 -3.44 -24.78 9.01
N THR A 111 -4.37 -23.85 9.28
CA THR A 111 -4.86 -23.57 10.65
C THR A 111 -6.24 -24.17 10.93
N ILE A 112 -7.11 -24.29 9.92
CA ILE A 112 -8.52 -24.71 10.11
C ILE A 112 -8.76 -26.18 9.74
N TYR A 113 -7.95 -26.76 8.85
CA TYR A 113 -8.03 -28.17 8.46
C TYR A 113 -6.81 -28.95 8.97
#